data_AF-A0A0S1Y884-F1
#
_entry.id   AF-A0A0S1Y884-F1
#
_cell.length_a   1.000
_cell.length_b   1.000
_cell.length_c   1.000
_cell.angle_alpha   90.00
_cell.angle_beta   90.00
_cell.angle_gamma   90.00
#
_symmetry.space_group_name_H-M   'P 1'
#
loop_
_entity.id
_entity.type
_entity.pdbx_description
1 polymer ?
#
loop_
_entity_poly.entity_id
_entity_poly.type
_entity_poly.pdbx_seq_one_letter_code
_entity_poly.pdbx_strand_id
1 'polypeptide(L)'
;MAKDTAQDGREIEVLGTCSTQPKIDAQHDHNIAPALVWSYAQEEALIGVSEQHAQDKCYRLVQDAERRARRIAARYAGLYFDSAAKSKGTVQFYWPALAAFVVKDIVEAYRFDRDDVLNGGWSNAGRTSMVPSLVSEWMSSSSPYAHAMRVYIALAKGNLWLYMDIYPWLYFFLRFGINNDGTLNTARLNDHVTKRDATEYQQQSRAAVEQLPFGRPWIARQQARQAADPVYKRAAQYFETPPAWGGMDGGYGAHTAAASQAHRYVKANIASYDNGYHLPVSPLWKTFNEAFYVMEEERKELTRVAQDGAALARLEKIAKFPTTPEIQQTYQLLIAESRVTSPAAKAARQLQELTVIAKQEQLNILQPLIYDDKKLAETMDMNHQFARMSNGFMTTKYRVIYSAEADTKDKNLQTVFDPPSSVWKQFFGARKSLPNPDDRMEYVGQIARDFDRLMKNQRAYMEGELLKIRKRGENA
;
A
#
# COMPACT_ATOMS: atom_id res chain seq x y z
N MET A 1 -30.87 23.46 23.48
CA MET A 1 -31.66 22.52 24.33
C MET A 1 -32.48 21.71 23.34
N ALA A 2 -32.37 20.38 23.20
CA ALA A 2 -32.24 19.36 24.23
C ALA A 2 -31.06 18.40 24.00
N LYS A 3 -30.57 17.88 25.12
CA LYS A 3 -29.77 16.65 25.23
C LYS A 3 -30.71 15.48 25.01
N ASP A 4 -30.26 14.45 24.31
CA ASP A 4 -30.67 13.08 24.62
C ASP A 4 -29.46 12.16 24.56
N THR A 5 -29.04 11.78 25.76
CA THR A 5 -28.12 10.69 26.06
C THR A 5 -28.85 9.37 25.90
N ALA A 6 -28.36 8.48 25.04
CA ALA A 6 -28.67 7.05 25.12
C ALA A 6 -27.48 6.32 25.75
N GLN A 7 -27.68 5.87 26.99
CA GLN A 7 -26.84 4.91 27.70
C GLN A 7 -27.15 3.50 27.18
N ASP A 8 -26.45 3.02 26.14
CA ASP A 8 -26.41 1.58 25.84
C ASP A 8 -25.14 1.12 25.09
N GLY A 9 -23.97 1.67 25.39
CA GLY A 9 -22.70 0.93 25.28
C GLY A 9 -22.36 0.25 23.95
N ARG A 10 -22.89 0.72 22.82
CA ARG A 10 -22.46 0.31 21.47
C ARG A 10 -21.84 1.51 20.78
N GLU A 11 -20.56 1.72 21.07
CA GLU A 11 -19.71 2.53 20.20
C GLU A 11 -19.63 1.82 18.85
N ILE A 12 -20.35 2.37 17.87
CA ILE A 12 -20.13 2.08 16.47
C ILE A 12 -18.87 2.86 16.08
N GLU A 13 -17.82 2.11 15.76
CA GLU A 13 -16.62 2.61 15.08
C GLU A 13 -17.06 3.26 13.77
N VAL A 14 -17.16 4.59 13.76
CA VAL A 14 -17.75 5.39 12.69
C VAL A 14 -16.87 5.28 11.44
N LEU A 15 -17.30 4.44 10.51
CA LEU A 15 -16.82 4.40 9.14
C LEU A 15 -18.00 4.79 8.23
N GLY A 16 -17.82 5.88 7.48
CA GLY A 16 -18.56 6.23 6.27
C GLY A 16 -20.02 6.71 6.45
N THR A 17 -20.28 7.91 5.96
CA THR A 17 -21.60 8.55 5.76
C THR A 17 -22.75 7.59 5.39
N CYS A 18 -23.89 7.74 6.08
CA CYS A 18 -25.18 7.20 5.62
C CYS A 18 -25.66 8.03 4.42
N SER A 19 -25.28 7.66 3.20
CA SER A 19 -25.81 8.31 1.98
C SER A 19 -27.12 7.65 1.55
N THR A 20 -28.23 8.40 1.58
CA THR A 20 -29.56 7.96 1.12
C THR A 20 -29.87 8.39 -0.32
N GLN A 21 -28.92 8.99 -1.06
CA GLN A 21 -29.17 9.54 -2.40
C GLN A 21 -28.30 8.89 -3.48
N PRO A 22 -28.86 8.09 -4.40
CA PRO A 22 -28.09 7.38 -5.43
C PRO A 22 -27.76 8.19 -6.71
N LYS A 23 -28.23 9.43 -6.85
CA LYS A 23 -27.94 10.29 -8.02
C LYS A 23 -27.81 11.77 -7.65
N ILE A 24 -26.63 12.37 -7.89
CA ILE A 24 -26.37 13.82 -7.82
C ILE A 24 -26.53 14.41 -9.23
N ASP A 25 -27.76 14.37 -9.76
CA ASP A 25 -28.07 14.92 -11.09
C ASP A 25 -29.07 16.10 -11.04
N ALA A 26 -29.30 16.68 -9.85
CA ALA A 26 -30.01 17.95 -9.73
C ALA A 26 -29.00 19.11 -9.68
N GLN A 27 -28.90 19.89 -10.76
CA GLN A 27 -28.15 21.14 -10.77
C GLN A 27 -28.85 22.18 -9.88
N HIS A 28 -28.30 22.43 -8.72
CA HIS A 28 -28.47 23.69 -7.99
C HIS A 28 -27.08 24.29 -7.78
N ASP A 29 -26.87 25.53 -8.22
CA ASP A 29 -25.64 26.27 -7.96
C ASP A 29 -25.59 26.63 -6.47
N HIS A 30 -24.93 25.77 -5.70
CA HIS A 30 -24.58 26.06 -4.32
C HIS A 30 -23.10 26.46 -4.25
N ASN A 31 -22.80 27.57 -3.59
CA ASN A 31 -21.44 27.91 -3.17
C ASN A 31 -21.02 26.95 -2.05
N ILE A 32 -20.53 25.77 -2.43
CA ILE A 32 -20.01 24.77 -1.51
C ILE A 32 -18.57 25.17 -1.14
N ALA A 33 -18.28 25.26 0.17
CA ALA A 33 -16.93 25.55 0.64
C ALA A 33 -15.92 24.48 0.15
N PRO A 34 -14.71 24.86 -0.29
CA PRO A 34 -13.70 23.93 -0.80
C PRO A 34 -13.42 22.73 0.12
N ALA A 35 -13.41 22.94 1.44
CA ALA A 35 -13.24 21.89 2.44
C ALA A 35 -14.31 20.78 2.33
N LEU A 36 -15.56 21.12 2.00
CA LEU A 36 -16.63 20.15 1.81
C LEU A 36 -16.43 19.33 0.53
N VAL A 37 -15.92 19.95 -0.55
CA VAL A 37 -15.61 19.25 -1.80
C VAL A 37 -14.43 18.28 -1.60
N TRP A 38 -13.41 18.71 -0.85
CA TRP A 38 -12.28 17.85 -0.49
C TRP A 38 -12.67 16.72 0.46
N SER A 39 -13.62 16.97 1.38
CA SER A 39 -14.20 15.91 2.22
C SER A 39 -14.82 14.81 1.36
N TYR A 40 -15.61 15.19 0.34
CA TYR A 40 -16.22 14.23 -0.58
C TYR A 40 -15.17 13.45 -1.40
N ALA A 41 -14.13 14.13 -1.91
CA ALA A 41 -13.04 13.45 -2.61
C ALA A 41 -12.29 12.44 -1.72
N GLN A 42 -12.12 12.77 -0.43
CA GLN A 42 -11.54 11.86 0.56
C GLN A 42 -12.46 10.67 0.87
N GLU A 43 -13.76 10.91 1.02
CA GLU A 43 -14.76 9.86 1.22
C GLU A 43 -14.79 8.86 0.07
N GLU A 44 -14.64 9.33 -1.17
CA GLU A 44 -14.57 8.48 -2.35
C GLU A 44 -13.32 7.58 -2.37
N ALA A 45 -12.20 8.03 -1.81
CA ALA A 45 -11.05 7.16 -1.57
C ALA A 45 -11.37 6.11 -0.49
N LEU A 46 -11.93 6.54 0.64
CA LEU A 46 -12.28 5.64 1.75
C LEU A 46 -13.26 4.54 1.31
N ILE A 47 -14.32 4.91 0.59
CA ILE A 47 -15.30 3.97 0.02
C ILE A 47 -14.61 2.99 -0.93
N GLY A 48 -13.68 3.45 -1.76
CA GLY A 48 -12.93 2.62 -2.71
C GLY A 48 -12.19 1.44 -2.09
N VAL A 49 -11.85 1.52 -0.79
CA VAL A 49 -11.18 0.45 -0.03
C VAL A 49 -12.02 -0.07 1.14
N SER A 50 -13.32 0.18 1.10
CA SER A 50 -14.29 -0.22 2.14
C SER A 50 -15.43 -1.06 1.55
N GLU A 51 -16.17 -1.75 2.42
CA GLU A 51 -17.35 -2.51 2.06
C GLU A 51 -18.57 -2.04 2.81
N GLN A 52 -19.68 -1.96 2.08
CA GLN A 52 -20.96 -1.72 2.71
C GLN A 52 -21.41 -2.96 3.48
N HIS A 53 -21.65 -2.79 4.77
CA HIS A 53 -22.13 -3.85 5.62
C HIS A 53 -23.64 -4.07 5.40
N ALA A 54 -24.06 -5.33 5.42
CA ALA A 54 -25.38 -5.72 4.90
C ALA A 54 -26.55 -5.16 5.72
N GLN A 55 -26.38 -5.07 7.05
CA GLN A 55 -27.42 -4.74 8.02
C GLN A 55 -27.67 -3.24 8.14
N ASP A 56 -26.61 -2.46 8.38
CA ASP A 56 -26.71 -1.02 8.67
C ASP A 56 -26.35 -0.15 7.46
N LYS A 57 -25.91 -0.75 6.35
CA LYS A 57 -25.49 -0.06 5.12
C LYS A 57 -24.33 0.93 5.32
N CYS A 58 -23.63 0.86 6.45
CA CYS A 58 -22.42 1.63 6.70
C CYS A 58 -21.23 0.99 5.98
N TYR A 59 -20.35 1.82 5.41
CA TYR A 59 -19.10 1.35 4.82
C TYR A 59 -18.10 1.03 5.92
N ARG A 60 -17.38 -0.08 5.83
CA ARG A 60 -16.30 -0.44 6.75
C ARG A 60 -15.03 -0.74 5.96
N LEU A 61 -13.90 -0.22 6.41
CA LEU A 61 -12.60 -0.46 5.78
C LEU A 61 -12.35 -1.96 5.65
N VAL A 62 -11.96 -2.40 4.45
CA VAL A 62 -11.51 -3.77 4.23
C VAL A 62 -10.26 -3.99 5.06
N GLN A 63 -10.28 -4.94 6.00
CA GLN A 63 -9.16 -5.15 6.93
C GLN A 63 -7.94 -5.82 6.26
N ASP A 64 -8.17 -6.63 5.23
CA ASP A 64 -7.11 -7.29 4.47
C ASP A 64 -6.36 -6.29 3.57
N ALA A 65 -5.06 -6.09 3.88
CA ALA A 65 -4.18 -5.20 3.13
C ALA A 65 -3.98 -5.63 1.67
N GLU A 66 -3.90 -6.94 1.40
CA GLU A 66 -3.77 -7.46 0.03
C GLU A 66 -5.02 -7.12 -0.78
N ARG A 67 -6.19 -7.32 -0.18
CA ARG A 67 -7.47 -7.00 -0.78
C ARG A 67 -7.66 -5.50 -1.00
N ARG A 68 -7.25 -4.66 -0.05
CA ARG A 68 -7.18 -3.19 -0.26
C ARG A 68 -6.28 -2.85 -1.43
N ALA A 69 -5.10 -3.47 -1.54
CA ALA A 69 -4.18 -3.21 -2.66
C ALA A 69 -4.79 -3.58 -4.02
N ARG A 70 -5.52 -4.71 -4.14
CA ARG A 70 -6.26 -5.04 -5.36
C ARG A 70 -7.26 -3.95 -5.74
N ARG A 71 -8.03 -3.46 -4.77
CA ARG A 71 -9.00 -2.38 -4.99
C ARG A 71 -8.31 -1.09 -5.40
N ILE A 72 -7.20 -0.73 -4.76
CA ILE A 72 -6.39 0.45 -5.11
C ILE A 72 -5.89 0.36 -6.55
N ALA A 73 -5.30 -0.77 -6.95
CA ALA A 73 -4.83 -0.99 -8.32
C ALA A 73 -5.97 -0.81 -9.35
N ALA A 74 -7.15 -1.36 -9.05
CA ALA A 74 -8.32 -1.22 -9.91
C ALA A 74 -8.86 0.22 -9.96
N ARG A 75 -8.86 0.94 -8.83
CA ARG A 75 -9.28 2.36 -8.78
C ARG A 75 -8.35 3.24 -9.61
N TYR A 76 -7.04 3.00 -9.57
CA TYR A 76 -6.08 3.71 -10.42
C TYR A 76 -6.25 3.36 -11.92
N ALA A 77 -6.40 2.08 -12.26
CA ALA A 77 -6.73 1.69 -13.63
C ALA A 77 -8.04 2.33 -14.12
N GLY A 78 -9.05 2.42 -13.25
CA GLY A 78 -10.31 3.11 -13.51
C GLY A 78 -10.10 4.60 -13.83
N LEU A 79 -9.37 5.33 -13.00
CA LEU A 79 -9.07 6.76 -13.22
C LEU A 79 -8.42 7.04 -14.59
N TYR A 80 -7.54 6.14 -15.06
CA TYR A 80 -6.95 6.26 -16.39
C TYR A 80 -7.99 6.24 -17.52
N PHE A 81 -8.93 5.28 -17.48
CA PHE A 81 -9.99 5.18 -18.49
C PHE A 81 -11.05 6.27 -18.33
N ASP A 82 -11.46 6.54 -17.10
CA ASP A 82 -12.54 7.48 -16.78
C ASP A 82 -12.12 8.92 -17.12
N SER A 83 -10.84 9.28 -16.93
CA SER A 83 -10.31 10.58 -17.35
C SER A 83 -10.32 10.78 -18.85
N ALA A 84 -9.89 9.78 -19.62
CA ALA A 84 -9.95 9.82 -21.08
C ALA A 84 -11.39 9.90 -21.59
N ALA A 85 -12.29 9.09 -21.03
CA ALA A 85 -13.70 9.08 -21.42
C ALA A 85 -14.38 10.42 -21.12
N LYS A 86 -14.25 10.91 -19.88
CA LYS A 86 -14.93 12.13 -19.45
C LYS A 86 -14.39 13.37 -20.16
N SER A 87 -13.09 13.44 -20.43
CA SER A 87 -12.45 14.56 -21.13
C SER A 87 -12.58 14.50 -22.65
N LYS A 88 -13.24 13.45 -23.19
CA LYS A 88 -13.28 13.14 -24.63
C LYS A 88 -11.89 13.05 -25.26
N GLY A 89 -10.94 12.48 -24.50
CA GLY A 89 -9.56 12.26 -24.91
C GLY A 89 -8.65 13.48 -24.81
N THR A 90 -9.12 14.62 -24.30
CA THR A 90 -8.26 15.82 -24.14
C THR A 90 -7.27 15.66 -22.99
N VAL A 91 -7.67 14.99 -21.90
CA VAL A 91 -6.83 14.67 -20.74
C VAL A 91 -6.91 13.18 -20.44
N GLN A 92 -5.77 12.52 -20.24
CA GLN A 92 -5.71 11.12 -19.83
C GLN A 92 -4.62 10.94 -18.78
N PHE A 93 -5.02 10.57 -17.57
CA PHE A 93 -4.11 10.50 -16.43
C PHE A 93 -3.08 9.38 -16.59
N TYR A 94 -1.82 9.71 -16.85
CA TYR A 94 -0.77 8.73 -17.12
C TYR A 94 -0.23 8.08 -15.84
N TRP A 95 -0.04 8.85 -14.77
CA TRP A 95 0.42 8.29 -13.50
C TRP A 95 -0.47 7.19 -12.91
N PRO A 96 -1.81 7.30 -12.82
CA PRO A 96 -2.61 6.22 -12.24
C PRO A 96 -2.56 4.95 -13.10
N ALA A 97 -2.32 5.04 -14.42
CA ALA A 97 -2.06 3.84 -15.21
C ALA A 97 -0.77 3.14 -14.77
N LEU A 98 0.33 3.88 -14.59
CA LEU A 98 1.57 3.32 -14.06
C LEU A 98 1.38 2.77 -12.63
N ALA A 99 0.74 3.54 -11.76
CA ALA A 99 0.48 3.15 -10.36
C ALA A 99 -0.34 1.86 -10.27
N ALA A 100 -1.27 1.61 -11.19
CA ALA A 100 -2.03 0.35 -11.23
C ALA A 100 -1.13 -0.88 -11.40
N PHE A 101 -0.09 -0.82 -12.24
CA PHE A 101 0.90 -1.89 -12.37
C PHE A 101 1.74 -2.06 -11.10
N VAL A 102 2.23 -0.94 -10.54
CA VAL A 102 3.03 -0.95 -9.30
C VAL A 102 2.25 -1.54 -8.13
N VAL A 103 1.00 -1.12 -7.92
CA VAL A 103 0.16 -1.64 -6.84
C VAL A 103 -0.22 -3.10 -7.08
N LYS A 104 -0.38 -3.53 -8.34
CA LYS A 104 -0.52 -4.97 -8.65
C LYS A 104 0.72 -5.75 -8.23
N ASP A 105 1.93 -5.23 -8.44
CA ASP A 105 3.14 -5.90 -7.96
C ASP A 105 3.23 -5.92 -6.42
N ILE A 106 2.67 -4.93 -5.72
CA ILE A 106 2.49 -4.96 -4.25
C ILE A 106 1.55 -6.12 -3.84
N VAL A 107 0.48 -6.39 -4.59
CA VAL A 107 -0.40 -7.55 -4.35
C VAL A 107 0.38 -8.86 -4.45
N GLU A 108 1.27 -8.99 -5.43
CA GLU A 108 2.11 -10.17 -5.57
C GLU A 108 3.18 -10.27 -4.49
N ALA A 109 3.70 -9.14 -3.98
CA ALA A 109 4.59 -9.13 -2.83
C ALA A 109 3.91 -9.67 -1.56
N TYR A 110 2.65 -9.28 -1.29
CA TYR A 110 1.88 -9.85 -0.17
C TYR A 110 1.69 -11.36 -0.30
N ARG A 111 1.40 -11.83 -1.51
CA ARG A 111 1.24 -13.27 -1.80
C ARG A 111 2.54 -14.01 -1.60
N PHE A 112 3.67 -13.47 -2.07
CA PHE A 112 4.98 -14.06 -1.86
C PHE A 112 5.30 -14.18 -0.36
N ASP A 113 5.15 -13.09 0.40
CA ASP A 113 5.36 -13.11 1.85
C ASP A 113 4.48 -14.17 2.51
N ARG A 114 3.18 -14.23 2.14
CA ARG A 114 2.25 -15.20 2.71
C ARG A 114 2.57 -16.64 2.33
N ASP A 115 2.63 -16.94 1.04
CA ASP A 115 2.58 -18.29 0.51
C ASP A 115 3.96 -18.95 0.47
N ASP A 116 5.02 -18.17 0.24
CA ASP A 116 6.39 -18.67 0.13
C ASP A 116 7.19 -18.53 1.43
N VAL A 117 6.91 -17.52 2.25
CA VAL A 117 7.62 -17.30 3.53
C VAL A 117 6.79 -17.77 4.73
N LEU A 118 5.68 -17.12 5.04
CA LEU A 118 4.90 -17.34 6.27
C LEU A 118 4.23 -18.71 6.34
N ASN A 119 3.81 -19.27 5.20
CA ASN A 119 3.13 -20.55 5.11
C ASN A 119 4.07 -21.75 5.35
N GLY A 120 5.30 -21.72 4.83
CA GLY A 120 6.05 -22.94 4.52
C GLY A 120 7.00 -23.51 5.59
N GLY A 121 7.00 -22.97 6.81
CA GLY A 121 7.89 -23.44 7.89
C GLY A 121 9.40 -23.36 7.54
N TRP A 122 10.26 -23.97 8.35
CA TRP A 122 11.72 -24.08 8.09
C TRP A 122 12.09 -24.66 6.72
N SER A 123 11.22 -25.51 6.13
CA SER A 123 11.49 -26.17 4.85
C SER A 123 11.48 -25.23 3.64
N ASN A 124 10.58 -24.25 3.61
CA ASN A 124 10.52 -23.22 2.57
C ASN A 124 11.32 -21.98 2.95
N ALA A 125 11.32 -21.59 4.23
CA ALA A 125 12.21 -20.55 4.72
C ALA A 125 13.66 -20.92 4.40
N GLY A 126 14.05 -22.19 4.58
CA GLY A 126 15.35 -22.74 4.18
C GLY A 126 15.62 -22.75 2.67
N ARG A 127 14.60 -22.68 1.79
CA ARG A 127 14.73 -22.60 0.31
C ARG A 127 14.88 -21.18 -0.19
N THR A 128 14.08 -20.26 0.34
CA THR A 128 14.30 -18.81 0.17
C THR A 128 15.58 -18.34 0.89
N SER A 129 16.17 -19.21 1.71
CA SER A 129 17.43 -19.03 2.42
C SER A 129 18.39 -20.22 2.29
N MET A 130 18.52 -20.86 1.11
CA MET A 130 19.54 -21.91 0.91
C MET A 130 20.93 -21.25 0.90
N VAL A 131 21.49 -21.11 2.11
CA VAL A 131 22.80 -20.61 2.61
C VAL A 131 22.71 -19.56 3.75
N PRO A 132 21.56 -18.91 4.07
CA PRO A 132 21.46 -18.12 5.30
C PRO A 132 20.17 -18.30 6.15
N SER A 133 20.06 -19.36 6.97
CA SER A 133 19.37 -19.21 8.28
C SER A 133 20.38 -18.72 9.32
N LEU A 134 21.49 -19.46 9.48
CA LEU A 134 22.64 -19.06 10.29
C LEU A 134 23.30 -17.76 9.79
N VAL A 135 23.38 -17.53 8.47
CA VAL A 135 24.02 -16.30 7.92
C VAL A 135 23.05 -15.10 7.89
N SER A 136 21.74 -15.28 7.73
CA SER A 136 20.75 -14.20 7.90
C SER A 136 20.69 -13.80 9.36
N GLU A 137 20.62 -14.76 10.26
CA GLU A 137 20.64 -14.52 11.70
C GLU A 137 21.98 -13.91 12.17
N TRP A 138 23.11 -14.33 11.60
CA TRP A 138 24.43 -13.76 11.91
C TRP A 138 24.68 -12.37 11.29
N MET A 139 24.08 -12.05 10.13
CA MET A 139 24.23 -10.74 9.47
C MET A 139 23.11 -9.73 9.79
N SER A 140 21.90 -10.19 10.13
CA SER A 140 20.69 -9.36 10.34
C SER A 140 20.12 -9.44 11.75
N SER A 141 20.52 -10.43 12.56
CA SER A 141 19.94 -10.74 13.87
C SER A 141 18.41 -10.93 13.86
N SER A 142 17.81 -11.23 12.69
CA SER A 142 16.36 -11.34 12.50
C SER A 142 15.98 -12.56 11.66
N SER A 143 14.76 -13.06 11.90
CA SER A 143 14.21 -14.22 11.20
C SER A 143 13.67 -13.90 9.80
N PRO A 144 13.52 -14.92 8.92
CA PRO A 144 12.78 -14.77 7.67
C PRO A 144 11.35 -14.27 7.88
N TYR A 145 10.68 -14.70 8.95
CA TYR A 145 9.37 -14.20 9.34
C TYR A 145 9.40 -12.73 9.73
N ALA A 146 10.40 -12.30 10.51
CA ALA A 146 10.57 -10.89 10.86
C ALA A 146 10.80 -10.02 9.62
N HIS A 147 11.57 -10.51 8.65
CA HIS A 147 11.80 -9.81 7.38
C HIS A 147 10.52 -9.68 6.58
N ALA A 148 9.78 -10.78 6.37
CA ALA A 148 8.50 -10.77 5.67
C ALA A 148 7.47 -9.90 6.39
N MET A 149 7.33 -9.99 7.72
CA MET A 149 6.41 -9.14 8.50
C MET A 149 6.74 -7.66 8.36
N ARG A 150 8.03 -7.31 8.39
CA ARG A 150 8.46 -5.92 8.22
C ARG A 150 8.10 -5.37 6.85
N VAL A 151 8.35 -6.14 5.79
CA VAL A 151 7.97 -5.76 4.43
C VAL A 151 6.44 -5.68 4.28
N TYR A 152 5.72 -6.71 4.74
CA TYR A 152 4.25 -6.76 4.71
C TYR A 152 3.61 -5.55 5.40
N ILE A 153 4.05 -5.23 6.62
CA ILE A 153 3.54 -4.08 7.40
C ILE A 153 3.90 -2.76 6.72
N ALA A 154 5.13 -2.62 6.20
CA ALA A 154 5.55 -1.42 5.48
C ALA A 154 4.71 -1.21 4.21
N LEU A 155 4.46 -2.26 3.42
CA LEU A 155 3.60 -2.20 2.25
C LEU A 155 2.15 -1.85 2.65
N ALA A 156 1.63 -2.45 3.72
CA ALA A 156 0.28 -2.17 4.21
C ALA A 156 0.09 -0.71 4.64
N LYS A 157 1.10 -0.13 5.27
CA LYS A 157 1.15 1.28 5.67
C LYS A 157 1.31 2.18 4.45
N GLY A 158 2.37 1.96 3.67
CA GLY A 158 2.73 2.78 2.52
C GLY A 158 1.62 2.87 1.48
N ASN A 159 1.10 1.71 1.03
CA ASN A 159 0.08 1.65 -0.02
C ASN A 159 -1.23 2.34 0.40
N LEU A 160 -1.67 2.17 1.66
CA LEU A 160 -2.90 2.79 2.14
C LEU A 160 -2.78 4.31 2.22
N TRP A 161 -1.74 4.81 2.90
CA TRP A 161 -1.59 6.25 3.11
C TRP A 161 -1.23 7.01 1.83
N LEU A 162 -0.44 6.39 0.94
CA LEU A 162 -0.20 6.93 -0.40
C LEU A 162 -1.50 7.04 -1.21
N TYR A 163 -2.35 6.00 -1.17
CA TYR A 163 -3.64 6.04 -1.85
C TYR A 163 -4.54 7.14 -1.30
N MET A 164 -4.59 7.30 0.03
CA MET A 164 -5.38 8.34 0.68
C MET A 164 -4.87 9.76 0.36
N ASP A 165 -3.59 9.94 0.06
CA ASP A 165 -3.07 11.21 -0.45
C ASP A 165 -3.37 11.41 -1.93
N ILE A 166 -2.91 10.52 -2.81
CA ILE A 166 -2.90 10.79 -4.26
C ILE A 166 -4.28 10.65 -4.91
N TYR A 167 -5.06 9.64 -4.54
CA TYR A 167 -6.32 9.36 -5.22
C TYR A 167 -7.32 10.53 -5.17
N PRO A 168 -7.56 11.19 -4.01
CA PRO A 168 -8.48 12.33 -3.94
C PRO A 168 -8.11 13.51 -4.85
N TRP A 169 -6.81 13.77 -5.07
CA TRP A 169 -6.37 14.80 -6.02
C TRP A 169 -6.85 14.48 -7.44
N LEU A 170 -6.60 13.26 -7.92
CA LEU A 170 -6.99 12.83 -9.26
C LEU A 170 -8.52 12.72 -9.40
N TYR A 171 -9.19 12.22 -8.37
CA TYR A 171 -10.65 12.15 -8.33
C TYR A 171 -11.28 13.53 -8.36
N PHE A 172 -10.75 14.50 -7.60
CA PHE A 172 -11.23 15.88 -7.64
C PHE A 172 -11.09 16.47 -9.04
N PHE A 173 -9.92 16.30 -9.66
CA PHE A 173 -9.69 16.79 -11.02
C PHE A 173 -10.72 16.19 -11.98
N LEU A 174 -10.88 14.86 -11.96
CA LEU A 174 -11.84 14.15 -12.79
C LEU A 174 -13.28 14.61 -12.53
N ARG A 175 -13.73 14.61 -11.28
CA ARG A 175 -15.14 14.79 -10.92
C ARG A 175 -15.56 16.26 -11.02
N PHE A 176 -14.74 17.17 -10.53
CA PHE A 176 -15.10 18.59 -10.37
C PHE A 176 -14.38 19.51 -11.34
N GLY A 177 -13.23 19.08 -11.89
CA GLY A 177 -12.46 19.84 -12.87
C GLY A 177 -12.88 19.63 -14.32
N ILE A 178 -13.49 18.48 -14.65
CA ILE A 178 -14.00 18.18 -16.00
C ILE A 178 -15.53 18.31 -16.02
N ASN A 179 -16.04 19.16 -16.90
CA ASN A 179 -17.47 19.36 -17.13
C ASN A 179 -18.08 18.17 -17.89
N ASN A 180 -19.42 18.07 -17.89
CA ASN A 180 -20.13 16.99 -18.58
C ASN A 180 -19.94 17.01 -20.11
N ASP A 181 -19.65 18.18 -20.68
CA ASP A 181 -19.35 18.33 -22.10
C ASP A 181 -17.89 17.97 -22.46
N GLY A 182 -17.07 17.62 -21.47
CA GLY A 182 -15.65 17.29 -21.60
C GLY A 182 -14.69 18.47 -21.50
N THR A 183 -15.20 19.71 -21.35
CA THR A 183 -14.35 20.90 -21.16
C THR A 183 -13.80 20.99 -19.75
N LEU A 184 -12.65 21.65 -19.56
CA LEU A 184 -12.06 21.86 -18.23
C LEU A 184 -12.54 23.14 -17.56
N ASN A 185 -12.96 23.02 -16.29
CA ASN A 185 -13.12 24.14 -15.38
C ASN A 185 -11.76 24.53 -14.75
N THR A 186 -10.91 25.20 -15.55
CA THR A 186 -9.56 25.60 -15.13
C THR A 186 -9.59 26.55 -13.92
N ALA A 187 -10.58 27.44 -13.84
CA ALA A 187 -10.71 28.38 -12.71
C ALA A 187 -10.91 27.63 -11.39
N ARG A 188 -11.81 26.63 -11.34
CA ARG A 188 -12.03 25.81 -10.15
C ARG A 188 -10.79 25.01 -9.77
N LEU A 189 -10.13 24.38 -10.75
CA LEU A 189 -8.92 23.60 -10.52
C LEU A 189 -7.82 24.45 -9.86
N ASN A 190 -7.57 25.66 -10.38
CA ASN A 190 -6.57 26.57 -9.83
C ASN A 190 -6.98 27.11 -8.45
N ASP A 191 -8.25 27.42 -8.25
CA ASP A 191 -8.74 27.97 -6.97
C ASP A 191 -8.75 26.94 -5.84
N HIS A 192 -9.00 25.65 -6.13
CA HIS A 192 -9.19 24.63 -5.10
C HIS A 192 -7.95 23.81 -4.79
N VAL A 193 -6.97 23.73 -5.70
CA VAL A 193 -5.79 22.86 -5.51
C VAL A 193 -5.01 23.17 -4.23
N THR A 194 -5.02 24.42 -3.76
CA THR A 194 -4.33 24.86 -2.53
C THR A 194 -5.17 24.77 -1.26
N LYS A 195 -6.43 24.36 -1.37
CA LYS A 195 -7.43 24.42 -0.29
C LYS A 195 -7.75 23.05 0.31
N ARG A 196 -6.97 22.01 0.00
CA ARG A 196 -7.12 20.70 0.65
C ARG A 196 -6.42 20.73 2.00
N ASP A 197 -7.20 20.55 3.06
CA ASP A 197 -6.72 20.36 4.42
C ASP A 197 -7.66 19.40 5.16
N ALA A 198 -7.14 18.26 5.62
CA ALA A 198 -7.94 17.25 6.31
C ALA A 198 -8.49 17.72 7.66
N THR A 199 -7.90 18.75 8.27
CA THR A 199 -8.36 19.30 9.55
C THR A 199 -9.67 20.07 9.39
N GLU A 200 -9.94 20.59 8.19
CA GLU A 200 -11.16 21.32 7.83
C GLU A 200 -12.25 20.41 7.24
N TYR A 201 -12.01 19.10 7.11
CA TYR A 201 -13.01 18.18 6.60
C TYR A 201 -14.26 18.15 7.47
N GLN A 202 -15.37 17.72 6.87
CA GLN A 202 -16.57 17.38 7.61
C GLN A 202 -16.22 16.39 8.73
N GLN A 203 -16.90 16.53 9.88
CA GLN A 203 -16.57 15.78 11.09
C GLN A 203 -16.45 14.27 10.84
N GLN A 204 -17.35 13.70 10.02
CA GLN A 204 -17.36 12.27 9.72
C GLN A 204 -16.17 11.85 8.86
N SER A 205 -15.83 12.60 7.81
CA SER A 205 -14.69 12.29 6.94
C SER A 205 -13.36 12.47 7.70
N ARG A 206 -13.27 13.51 8.54
CA ARG A 206 -12.12 13.72 9.43
C ARG A 206 -11.94 12.55 10.40
N ALA A 207 -13.02 12.17 11.10
CA ALA A 207 -12.99 11.02 12.01
C ALA A 207 -12.57 9.74 11.28
N ALA A 208 -13.08 9.49 10.06
CA ALA A 208 -12.69 8.31 9.29
C ALA A 208 -11.19 8.28 8.94
N VAL A 209 -10.60 9.43 8.57
CA VAL A 209 -9.14 9.54 8.33
C VAL A 209 -8.35 9.30 9.61
N GLU A 210 -8.77 9.87 10.74
CA GLU A 210 -8.12 9.68 12.05
C GLU A 210 -8.11 8.21 12.50
N GLN A 211 -9.12 7.43 12.11
CA GLN A 211 -9.25 6.01 12.43
C GLN A 211 -8.52 5.07 11.47
N LEU A 212 -7.85 5.58 10.44
CA LEU A 212 -7.12 4.73 9.49
C LEU A 212 -6.01 3.92 10.18
N PRO A 213 -5.74 2.69 9.68
CA PRO A 213 -4.60 1.88 10.10
C PRO A 213 -3.29 2.68 10.17
N PHE A 214 -2.47 2.36 11.17
CA PHE A 214 -1.20 3.02 11.50
C PHE A 214 -1.30 4.44 12.06
N GLY A 215 -2.49 5.07 12.06
CA GLY A 215 -2.73 6.30 12.82
C GLY A 215 -2.69 6.06 14.34
N ARG A 216 -2.51 7.11 15.14
CA ARG A 216 -2.44 6.99 16.62
C ARG A 216 -3.62 6.24 17.23
N PRO A 217 -4.90 6.55 16.87
CA PRO A 217 -6.04 5.83 17.45
C PRO A 217 -5.97 4.33 17.17
N TRP A 218 -5.64 3.96 15.92
CA TRP A 218 -5.49 2.56 15.54
C TRP A 218 -4.33 1.88 16.27
N ILE A 219 -3.16 2.53 16.36
CA ILE A 219 -1.99 2.01 17.10
C ILE A 219 -2.33 1.75 18.56
N ALA A 220 -3.05 2.68 19.22
CA ALA A 220 -3.46 2.50 20.61
C ALA A 220 -4.39 1.28 20.76
N ARG A 221 -5.37 1.11 19.87
CA ARG A 221 -6.25 -0.08 19.86
C ARG A 221 -5.47 -1.37 19.59
N GLN A 222 -4.50 -1.33 18.67
CA GLN A 222 -3.62 -2.46 18.36
C GLN A 222 -2.79 -2.88 19.57
N GLN A 223 -2.13 -1.95 20.24
CA GLN A 223 -1.33 -2.24 21.43
C GLN A 223 -2.20 -2.82 22.57
N ALA A 224 -3.39 -2.24 22.79
CA ALA A 224 -4.33 -2.74 23.80
C ALA A 224 -4.79 -4.17 23.49
N ARG A 225 -5.09 -4.48 22.22
CA ARG A 225 -5.45 -5.83 21.79
C ARG A 225 -4.29 -6.80 21.91
N GLN A 226 -3.09 -6.41 21.52
CA GLN A 226 -1.91 -7.26 21.69
C GLN A 226 -1.69 -7.59 23.16
N ALA A 227 -1.80 -6.61 24.06
CA ALA A 227 -1.64 -6.84 25.50
C ALA A 227 -2.70 -7.80 26.07
N ALA A 228 -3.93 -7.75 25.54
CA ALA A 228 -5.06 -8.55 26.00
C ALA A 228 -5.28 -9.87 25.24
N ASP A 229 -4.41 -10.23 24.30
CA ASP A 229 -4.58 -11.37 23.38
C ASP A 229 -4.56 -12.73 24.12
N PRO A 230 -5.73 -13.39 24.28
CA PRO A 230 -5.84 -14.67 24.98
C PRO A 230 -5.26 -15.82 24.15
N VAL A 231 -5.22 -15.68 22.82
CA VAL A 231 -4.68 -16.70 21.92
C VAL A 231 -3.17 -16.77 22.09
N TYR A 232 -2.51 -15.62 22.00
CA TYR A 232 -1.07 -15.51 22.26
C TYR A 232 -0.72 -15.95 23.69
N LYS A 233 -1.43 -15.44 24.70
CA LYS A 233 -1.18 -15.77 26.11
C LYS A 233 -1.24 -17.28 26.35
N ARG A 234 -2.24 -17.97 25.81
CA ARG A 234 -2.38 -19.43 25.97
C ARG A 234 -1.34 -20.19 25.14
N ALA A 235 -1.04 -19.76 23.92
CA ALA A 235 -0.03 -20.41 23.09
C ALA A 235 1.38 -20.30 23.69
N ALA A 236 1.72 -19.16 24.30
CA ALA A 236 3.01 -18.94 24.95
C ALA A 236 3.22 -19.87 26.17
N GLN A 237 2.15 -20.32 26.83
CA GLN A 237 2.24 -21.23 27.99
C GLN A 237 2.69 -22.66 27.63
N TYR A 238 2.71 -23.03 26.34
CA TYR A 238 3.28 -24.32 25.94
C TYR A 238 4.81 -24.36 26.10
N PHE A 239 5.47 -23.21 26.25
CA PHE A 239 6.91 -23.12 26.43
C PHE A 239 7.25 -22.89 27.91
N GLU A 240 8.16 -23.69 28.46
CA GLU A 240 8.66 -23.53 29.83
C GLU A 240 9.57 -22.30 29.98
N THR A 241 10.38 -22.04 28.95
CA THR A 241 11.21 -20.83 28.80
C THR A 241 10.81 -20.08 27.54
N PRO A 242 10.84 -18.74 27.55
CA PRO A 242 10.59 -17.97 26.34
C PRO A 242 11.48 -18.43 25.19
N PRO A 243 10.90 -18.73 24.03
CA PRO A 243 11.66 -19.13 22.87
C PRO A 243 12.65 -18.03 22.45
N ALA A 244 13.95 -18.36 22.33
CA ALA A 244 14.98 -17.46 21.82
C ALA A 244 15.43 -17.89 20.41
N TRP A 245 15.58 -16.93 19.50
CA TRP A 245 15.95 -17.19 18.11
C TRP A 245 17.40 -17.70 17.95
N GLY A 246 18.37 -17.14 18.70
CA GLY A 246 19.80 -17.37 18.46
C GLY A 246 20.42 -18.60 19.13
N GLY A 247 21.25 -19.36 18.38
CA GLY A 247 22.17 -20.37 18.92
C GLY A 247 22.51 -21.53 17.97
N MET A 248 23.69 -22.16 18.17
CA MET A 248 24.11 -23.39 17.45
C MET A 248 23.33 -24.65 17.89
N ASP A 249 22.47 -24.54 18.90
CA ASP A 249 21.60 -25.62 19.38
C ASP A 249 20.38 -25.88 18.46
N GLY A 250 20.33 -25.22 17.30
CA GLY A 250 19.43 -25.57 16.20
C GLY A 250 18.01 -25.04 16.38
N GLY A 251 17.84 -23.74 16.63
CA GLY A 251 16.52 -23.14 16.75
C GLY A 251 15.58 -23.93 17.68
N TYR A 252 14.28 -23.86 17.45
CA TYR A 252 13.27 -24.53 18.28
C TYR A 252 13.25 -26.07 18.21
N GLY A 253 14.31 -26.71 17.70
CA GLY A 253 14.50 -28.16 17.69
C GLY A 253 14.42 -28.80 19.08
N ALA A 254 14.81 -28.07 20.14
CA ALA A 254 14.69 -28.52 21.53
C ALA A 254 13.25 -28.50 22.09
N HIS A 255 12.31 -27.81 21.42
CA HIS A 255 10.93 -27.61 21.88
C HIS A 255 9.87 -28.07 20.85
N THR A 256 10.22 -29.00 19.96
CA THR A 256 9.35 -29.44 18.83
C THR A 256 7.92 -29.79 19.24
N ALA A 257 7.73 -30.49 20.37
CA ALA A 257 6.40 -30.86 20.87
C ALA A 257 5.59 -29.64 21.35
N ALA A 258 6.20 -28.77 22.16
CA ALA A 258 5.61 -27.53 22.66
C ALA A 258 5.24 -26.57 21.52
N ALA A 259 6.18 -26.37 20.57
CA ALA A 259 5.97 -25.57 19.36
C ALA A 259 4.78 -26.09 18.54
N SER A 260 4.73 -27.41 18.32
CA SER A 260 3.63 -28.05 17.60
C SER A 260 2.27 -27.81 18.26
N GLN A 261 2.21 -27.85 19.60
CA GLN A 261 0.99 -27.55 20.35
C GLN A 261 0.60 -26.07 20.22
N ALA A 262 1.55 -25.15 20.36
CA ALA A 262 1.32 -23.72 20.20
C ALA A 262 0.82 -23.37 18.78
N HIS A 263 1.45 -23.88 17.73
CA HIS A 263 1.04 -23.64 16.34
C HIS A 263 -0.39 -24.12 16.06
N ARG A 264 -0.74 -25.35 16.52
CA ARG A 264 -2.10 -25.87 16.37
C ARG A 264 -3.11 -25.02 17.12
N TYR A 265 -2.77 -24.61 18.34
CA TYR A 265 -3.64 -23.78 19.16
C TYR A 265 -3.89 -22.41 18.51
N VAL A 266 -2.86 -21.73 18.01
CA VAL A 266 -3.00 -20.45 17.29
C VAL A 266 -3.91 -20.62 16.08
N LYS A 267 -3.64 -21.60 15.21
CA LYS A 267 -4.46 -21.83 14.01
C LYS A 267 -5.94 -22.07 14.32
N ALA A 268 -6.22 -22.79 15.40
CA ALA A 268 -7.59 -23.10 15.79
C ALA A 268 -8.35 -21.90 16.40
N ASN A 269 -7.62 -20.93 16.98
CA ASN A 269 -8.25 -19.91 17.83
C ASN A 269 -8.04 -18.46 17.36
N ILE A 270 -7.09 -18.17 16.47
CA ILE A 270 -6.75 -16.79 16.11
C ILE A 270 -7.95 -15.99 15.56
N ALA A 271 -8.81 -16.63 14.75
CA ALA A 271 -9.98 -15.98 14.17
C ALA A 271 -11.03 -15.53 15.21
N SER A 272 -11.04 -16.11 16.42
CA SER A 272 -12.00 -15.73 17.46
C SER A 272 -11.65 -14.41 18.15
N TYR A 273 -10.41 -13.93 18.01
CA TYR A 273 -9.92 -12.73 18.70
C TYR A 273 -9.42 -11.62 17.76
N ASP A 274 -9.10 -11.95 16.50
CA ASP A 274 -8.53 -11.02 15.53
C ASP A 274 -9.36 -9.76 15.27
N ASN A 275 -10.65 -9.94 14.94
CA ASN A 275 -11.52 -8.86 14.44
C ASN A 275 -10.85 -7.98 13.35
N GLY A 276 -9.93 -8.54 12.55
CA GLY A 276 -9.19 -7.85 11.50
C GLY A 276 -8.01 -6.98 11.96
N TYR A 277 -7.46 -7.22 13.15
CA TYR A 277 -6.32 -6.48 13.69
C TYR A 277 -4.96 -7.13 13.37
N HIS A 278 -4.94 -8.38 12.93
CA HIS A 278 -3.75 -9.08 12.46
C HIS A 278 -3.37 -8.70 11.01
N LEU A 279 -2.08 -8.68 10.73
CA LEU A 279 -1.45 -8.45 9.43
C LEU A 279 -0.45 -9.59 9.17
N PRO A 280 -0.79 -10.59 8.32
CA PRO A 280 -2.02 -10.74 7.52
C PRO A 280 -3.27 -10.99 8.35
N VAL A 281 -4.47 -10.84 7.79
CA VAL A 281 -5.73 -11.09 8.52
C VAL A 281 -5.89 -12.56 8.95
N SER A 282 -6.50 -12.82 10.10
CA SER A 282 -6.59 -14.16 10.70
C SER A 282 -7.12 -15.29 9.83
N PRO A 283 -8.04 -15.09 8.86
CA PRO A 283 -8.46 -16.18 7.98
C PRO A 283 -7.31 -16.77 7.15
N LEU A 284 -6.19 -16.08 6.99
CA LEU A 284 -5.03 -16.59 6.24
C LEU A 284 -4.14 -17.51 7.10
N TRP A 285 -4.22 -17.41 8.42
CA TRP A 285 -3.28 -18.04 9.36
C TRP A 285 -3.43 -19.55 9.49
N LYS A 286 -4.60 -20.09 9.11
CA LYS A 286 -4.84 -21.54 9.04
C LYS A 286 -3.84 -22.26 8.13
N THR A 287 -3.22 -21.55 7.17
CA THR A 287 -2.19 -22.11 6.29
C THR A 287 -0.82 -22.16 6.97
N PHE A 288 -0.50 -21.22 7.86
CA PHE A 288 0.84 -21.08 8.43
C PHE A 288 1.26 -22.30 9.25
N ASN A 289 2.28 -23.03 8.77
CA ASN A 289 2.81 -24.19 9.48
C ASN A 289 3.32 -23.79 10.87
N GLU A 290 3.99 -22.64 10.97
CA GLU A 290 4.62 -22.10 12.18
C GLU A 290 3.84 -20.88 12.73
N ALA A 291 2.51 -20.98 12.77
CA ALA A 291 1.60 -19.87 13.09
C ALA A 291 1.93 -19.12 14.40
N PHE A 292 2.44 -19.80 15.44
CA PHE A 292 2.82 -19.10 16.68
C PHE A 292 4.06 -18.21 16.47
N TYR A 293 5.03 -18.62 15.66
CA TYR A 293 6.21 -17.79 15.38
C TYR A 293 5.87 -16.61 14.49
N VAL A 294 4.97 -16.80 13.52
CA VAL A 294 4.42 -15.69 12.73
C VAL A 294 3.73 -14.68 13.66
N MET A 295 2.96 -15.15 14.65
CA MET A 295 2.29 -14.31 15.67
C MET A 295 3.29 -13.53 16.51
N GLU A 296 4.37 -14.18 16.91
CA GLU A 296 5.41 -13.53 17.71
C GLU A 296 6.12 -12.42 16.92
N GLU A 297 6.51 -12.68 15.67
CA GLU A 297 7.20 -11.70 14.83
C GLU A 297 6.29 -10.55 14.40
N GLU A 298 5.03 -10.82 14.09
CA GLU A 298 4.02 -9.80 13.86
C GLU A 298 3.90 -8.87 15.08
N ARG A 299 3.77 -9.44 16.29
CA ARG A 299 3.63 -8.67 17.53
C ARG A 299 4.85 -7.81 17.82
N LYS A 300 6.06 -8.36 17.65
CA LYS A 300 7.33 -7.63 17.79
C LYS A 300 7.40 -6.46 16.81
N GLU A 301 7.06 -6.71 15.55
CA GLU A 301 7.15 -5.72 14.48
C GLU A 301 6.11 -4.60 14.64
N LEU A 302 4.85 -4.93 14.98
CA LEU A 302 3.81 -3.94 15.30
C LEU A 302 4.15 -3.13 16.56
N THR A 303 4.73 -3.75 17.59
CA THR A 303 5.22 -3.04 18.78
C THR A 303 6.32 -2.04 18.41
N ARG A 304 7.28 -2.46 17.57
CA ARG A 304 8.35 -1.59 17.07
C ARG A 304 7.80 -0.38 16.31
N VAL A 305 6.86 -0.62 15.38
CA VAL A 305 6.19 0.45 14.62
C VAL A 305 5.44 1.41 15.54
N ALA A 306 4.78 0.91 16.57
CA ALA A 306 4.07 1.74 17.55
C ALA A 306 5.01 2.59 18.43
N GLN A 307 6.24 2.11 18.67
CA GLN A 307 7.25 2.82 19.48
C GLN A 307 8.05 3.85 18.67
N ASP A 308 7.97 3.82 17.33
CA ASP A 308 8.59 4.85 16.48
C ASP A 308 7.76 6.15 16.49
N GLY A 309 7.91 6.91 17.58
CA GLY A 309 7.25 8.20 17.75
C GLY A 309 7.60 9.22 16.65
N ALA A 310 8.78 9.11 16.04
CA ALA A 310 9.18 9.98 14.95
C ALA A 310 8.42 9.63 13.67
N ALA A 311 8.25 8.34 13.35
CA ALA A 311 7.42 7.89 12.22
C ALA A 311 5.95 8.26 12.43
N LEU A 312 5.42 8.16 13.65
CA LEU A 312 4.06 8.62 13.96
C LEU A 312 3.91 10.12 13.73
N ALA A 313 4.85 10.94 14.21
CA ALA A 313 4.82 12.39 13.99
C ALA A 313 4.93 12.77 12.50
N ARG A 314 5.71 12.02 11.71
CA ARG A 314 5.78 12.19 10.25
C ARG A 314 4.45 11.83 9.60
N LEU A 315 3.82 10.72 10.00
CA LEU A 315 2.52 10.32 9.49
C LEU A 315 1.42 11.35 9.83
N GLU A 316 1.41 11.94 11.03
CA GLU A 316 0.45 12.98 11.41
C GLU A 316 0.54 14.23 10.52
N LYS A 317 1.72 14.53 9.98
CA LYS A 317 1.89 15.61 8.99
C LYS A 317 1.33 15.20 7.64
N ILE A 318 1.61 13.98 7.19
CA ILE A 318 1.10 13.41 5.93
C ILE A 318 -0.44 13.31 5.97
N ALA A 319 -1.01 12.92 7.10
CA ALA A 319 -2.45 12.72 7.29
C ALA A 319 -3.29 14.01 7.17
N LYS A 320 -2.65 15.18 7.15
CA LYS A 320 -3.30 16.46 6.83
C LYS A 320 -3.53 16.64 5.32
N PHE A 321 -2.90 15.81 4.50
CA PHE A 321 -2.89 15.85 3.04
C PHE A 321 -2.58 17.25 2.49
N PRO A 322 -1.47 17.88 2.93
CA PRO A 322 -1.16 19.24 2.54
C PRO A 322 -0.89 19.33 1.03
N THR A 323 -1.23 20.47 0.44
CA THR A 323 -0.81 20.76 -0.92
C THR A 323 0.69 20.96 -0.98
N THR A 324 1.36 20.33 -1.95
CA THR A 324 2.80 20.50 -2.20
C THR A 324 3.04 21.19 -3.55
N PRO A 325 4.24 21.76 -3.78
CA PRO A 325 4.63 22.29 -5.10
C PRO A 325 4.47 21.25 -6.21
N GLU A 326 4.80 19.98 -5.95
CA GLU A 326 4.65 18.88 -6.89
C GLU A 326 3.18 18.64 -7.28
N ILE A 327 2.25 18.69 -6.33
CA ILE A 327 0.81 18.55 -6.62
C ILE A 327 0.29 19.74 -7.44
N GLN A 328 0.67 20.97 -7.10
CA GLN A 328 0.29 22.15 -7.89
C GLN A 328 0.81 22.06 -9.32
N GLN A 329 2.08 21.66 -9.48
CA GLN A 329 2.68 21.47 -10.79
C GLN A 329 1.99 20.33 -11.56
N THR A 330 1.61 19.24 -10.90
CA THR A 330 0.83 18.15 -11.51
C THR A 330 -0.48 18.67 -12.09
N TYR A 331 -1.23 19.50 -11.34
CA TYR A 331 -2.46 20.12 -11.84
C TYR A 331 -2.21 21.02 -13.05
N GLN A 332 -1.15 21.83 -13.01
CA GLN A 332 -0.76 22.69 -14.14
C GLN A 332 -0.44 21.86 -15.39
N LEU A 333 0.24 20.72 -15.24
CA LEU A 333 0.56 19.82 -16.35
C LEU A 333 -0.70 19.19 -16.96
N LEU A 334 -1.64 18.73 -16.14
CA LEU A 334 -2.92 18.18 -16.59
C LEU A 334 -3.80 19.24 -17.27
N ILE A 335 -3.85 20.47 -16.73
CA ILE A 335 -4.54 21.60 -17.39
C ILE A 335 -3.89 21.91 -18.74
N ALA A 336 -2.55 21.94 -18.80
CA ALA A 336 -1.83 22.20 -20.02
C ALA A 336 -2.05 21.10 -21.07
N GLU A 337 -2.12 19.83 -20.66
CA GLU A 337 -2.38 18.67 -21.54
C GLU A 337 -3.66 18.88 -22.35
N SER A 338 -4.73 19.39 -21.74
CA SER A 338 -6.03 19.62 -22.41
C SER A 338 -5.96 20.54 -23.63
N ARG A 339 -4.88 21.34 -23.73
CA ARG A 339 -4.66 22.33 -24.81
C ARG A 339 -3.69 21.81 -25.88
N VAL A 340 -3.13 20.61 -25.68
CA VAL A 340 -2.15 20.03 -26.60
C VAL A 340 -2.86 19.17 -27.64
N THR A 341 -2.64 19.49 -28.91
CA THR A 341 -3.20 18.74 -30.05
C THR A 341 -2.23 17.71 -30.62
N SER A 342 -0.91 17.93 -30.49
CA SER A 342 0.11 17.01 -31.00
C SER A 342 0.28 15.78 -30.08
N PRO A 343 0.17 14.55 -30.60
CA PRO A 343 0.40 13.33 -29.81
C PRO A 343 1.78 13.27 -29.14
N ALA A 344 2.83 13.74 -29.83
CA ALA A 344 4.20 13.73 -29.29
C ALA A 344 4.35 14.72 -28.13
N ALA A 345 3.79 15.93 -28.26
CA ALA A 345 3.79 16.92 -27.20
C ALA A 345 2.94 16.47 -25.99
N LYS A 346 1.83 15.76 -26.26
CA LYS A 346 0.99 15.18 -25.22
C LYS A 346 1.74 14.13 -24.42
N ALA A 347 2.41 13.19 -25.10
CA ALA A 347 3.21 12.16 -24.43
C ALA A 347 4.38 12.76 -23.64
N ALA A 348 5.04 13.80 -24.15
CA ALA A 348 6.08 14.52 -23.40
C ALA A 348 5.53 15.16 -22.12
N ARG A 349 4.31 15.73 -22.18
CA ARG A 349 3.63 16.30 -21.01
C ARG A 349 3.28 15.23 -19.98
N GLN A 350 2.78 14.09 -20.44
CA GLN A 350 2.45 12.95 -19.60
C GLN A 350 3.69 12.37 -18.90
N LEU A 351 4.82 12.25 -19.60
CA LEU A 351 6.08 11.84 -18.97
C LEU A 351 6.58 12.85 -17.93
N GLN A 352 6.38 14.15 -18.18
CA GLN A 352 6.68 15.19 -17.18
C GLN A 352 5.78 15.06 -15.95
N GLU A 353 4.47 14.82 -16.15
CA GLU A 353 3.50 14.57 -15.08
C GLU A 353 3.92 13.38 -14.22
N LEU A 354 4.22 12.22 -14.83
CA LEU A 354 4.75 11.03 -14.15
C LEU A 354 5.92 11.37 -13.23
N THR A 355 6.88 12.16 -13.72
CA THR A 355 8.11 12.48 -12.98
C THR A 355 7.83 13.40 -11.78
N VAL A 356 6.90 14.35 -11.94
CA VAL A 356 6.57 15.32 -10.88
C VAL A 356 5.79 14.65 -9.75
N ILE A 357 4.71 13.94 -10.08
CA ILE A 357 3.90 13.26 -9.06
C ILE A 357 4.67 12.12 -8.39
N ALA A 358 5.61 11.48 -9.09
CA ALA A 358 6.51 10.51 -8.49
C ALA A 358 7.38 11.12 -7.38
N LYS A 359 7.78 12.40 -7.47
CA LYS A 359 8.48 13.07 -6.35
C LYS A 359 7.58 13.23 -5.13
N GLN A 360 6.31 13.61 -5.34
CA GLN A 360 5.33 13.67 -4.26
C GLN A 360 5.18 12.30 -3.59
N GLU A 361 4.94 11.26 -4.37
CA GLU A 361 4.81 9.89 -3.88
C GLU A 361 6.07 9.42 -3.15
N GLN A 362 7.23 9.49 -3.81
CA GLN A 362 8.42 8.76 -3.39
C GLN A 362 9.21 9.52 -2.32
N LEU A 363 9.24 10.85 -2.35
CA LEU A 363 10.05 11.67 -1.44
C LEU A 363 9.20 12.33 -0.36
N ASN A 364 8.04 12.88 -0.71
CA ASN A 364 7.24 13.63 0.28
C ASN A 364 6.36 12.70 1.13
N ILE A 365 6.01 11.52 0.63
CA ILE A 365 5.15 10.55 1.33
C ILE A 365 5.93 9.31 1.75
N LEU A 366 6.41 8.50 0.80
CA LEU A 366 6.97 7.18 1.12
C LEU A 366 8.30 7.26 1.86
N GLN A 367 9.16 8.23 1.56
CA GLN A 367 10.43 8.40 2.28
C GLN A 367 10.20 8.55 3.80
N PRO A 368 9.49 9.58 4.28
CA PRO A 368 9.22 9.75 5.71
C PRO A 368 8.33 8.66 6.31
N LEU A 369 7.47 8.03 5.50
CA LEU A 369 6.48 7.07 6.00
C LEU A 369 7.04 5.66 6.20
N ILE A 370 7.87 5.18 5.27
CA ILE A 370 8.41 3.81 5.29
C ILE A 370 9.94 3.75 5.08
N TYR A 371 10.55 4.54 4.21
CA TYR A 371 11.98 4.35 3.89
C TYR A 371 12.95 4.96 4.92
N ASP A 372 12.51 5.93 5.72
CA ASP A 372 13.28 6.45 6.88
C ASP A 372 13.36 5.44 8.04
N ASP A 373 12.62 4.33 7.95
CA ASP A 373 12.74 3.23 8.90
C ASP A 373 14.03 2.44 8.65
N LYS A 374 15.02 2.66 9.52
CA LYS A 374 16.33 2.01 9.43
C LYS A 374 16.24 0.48 9.34
N LYS A 375 15.35 -0.15 10.12
CA LYS A 375 15.24 -1.61 10.15
C LYS A 375 14.61 -2.14 8.87
N LEU A 376 13.65 -1.41 8.31
CA LEU A 376 13.12 -1.73 6.98
C LEU A 376 14.21 -1.56 5.92
N ALA A 377 14.99 -0.47 5.97
CA ALA A 377 16.02 -0.21 5.00
C ALA A 377 17.07 -1.34 4.94
N GLU A 378 17.58 -1.76 6.09
CA GLU A 378 18.49 -2.90 6.22
C GLU A 378 17.89 -4.20 5.66
N THR A 379 16.59 -4.42 5.90
CA THR A 379 15.87 -5.60 5.40
C THR A 379 15.77 -5.58 3.88
N MET A 380 15.47 -4.43 3.31
CA MET A 380 15.31 -4.27 1.87
C MET A 380 16.63 -4.41 1.14
N ASP A 381 17.70 -3.82 1.66
CA ASP A 381 19.05 -3.95 1.08
C ASP A 381 19.55 -5.39 1.12
N MET A 382 19.25 -6.11 2.20
CA MET A 382 19.57 -7.52 2.33
C MET A 382 18.77 -8.39 1.36
N ASN A 383 17.46 -8.17 1.25
CA ASN A 383 16.62 -8.87 0.28
C ASN A 383 17.10 -8.60 -1.16
N HIS A 384 17.43 -7.35 -1.48
CA HIS A 384 17.99 -7.00 -2.77
C HIS A 384 19.31 -7.72 -3.07
N GLN A 385 20.23 -7.78 -2.09
CA GLN A 385 21.47 -8.54 -2.21
C GLN A 385 21.20 -10.03 -2.50
N PHE A 386 20.28 -10.67 -1.78
CA PHE A 386 19.94 -12.08 -2.00
C PHE A 386 19.25 -12.31 -3.35
N ALA A 387 18.33 -11.43 -3.76
CA ALA A 387 17.69 -11.51 -5.08
C ALA A 387 18.72 -11.44 -6.20
N ARG A 388 19.70 -10.54 -6.09
CA ARG A 388 20.77 -10.37 -7.08
C ARG A 388 21.67 -11.60 -7.15
N MET A 389 22.16 -12.09 -6.01
CA MET A 389 23.06 -13.25 -5.99
C MET A 389 22.38 -14.53 -6.49
N SER A 390 21.11 -14.75 -6.14
CA SER A 390 20.34 -15.94 -6.53
C SER A 390 19.64 -15.84 -7.88
N ASN A 391 19.76 -14.72 -8.57
CA ASN A 391 18.96 -14.40 -9.75
C ASN A 391 17.42 -14.49 -9.49
N GLY A 392 16.99 -14.23 -8.26
CA GLY A 392 15.58 -14.20 -7.86
C GLY A 392 15.01 -15.53 -7.32
N PHE A 393 15.82 -16.58 -7.20
CA PHE A 393 15.38 -17.87 -6.66
C PHE A 393 15.19 -17.85 -5.14
N MET A 394 16.00 -17.07 -4.41
CA MET A 394 15.91 -16.98 -2.94
C MET A 394 14.88 -15.96 -2.48
N THR A 395 14.84 -14.79 -3.10
CA THR A 395 13.85 -13.74 -2.81
C THR A 395 13.58 -12.95 -4.08
N THR A 396 12.42 -12.28 -4.13
CA THR A 396 11.94 -11.62 -5.33
C THR A 396 12.84 -10.45 -5.71
N LYS A 397 13.04 -10.27 -7.02
CA LYS A 397 13.69 -9.07 -7.55
C LYS A 397 12.76 -7.88 -7.34
N TYR A 398 13.32 -6.74 -6.95
CA TYR A 398 12.59 -5.48 -7.03
C TYR A 398 12.43 -5.10 -8.49
N ARG A 399 11.19 -5.17 -8.97
CA ARG A 399 10.84 -4.89 -10.36
C ARG A 399 9.41 -4.40 -10.49
N VAL A 400 9.14 -3.65 -11.54
CA VAL A 400 7.79 -3.37 -12.02
C VAL A 400 7.52 -4.24 -13.24
N ILE A 401 6.38 -4.93 -13.26
CA ILE A 401 5.95 -5.78 -14.38
C ILE A 401 4.74 -5.13 -15.06
N TYR A 402 4.91 -4.79 -16.33
CA TYR A 402 3.89 -4.19 -17.20
C TYR A 402 2.95 -5.26 -17.80
N SER A 403 2.38 -6.08 -16.91
CA SER A 403 1.36 -7.08 -17.20
C SER A 403 0.44 -7.21 -16.00
N ALA A 404 -0.80 -7.64 -16.19
CA ALA A 404 -1.68 -8.05 -15.11
C ALA A 404 -1.17 -9.33 -14.41
N GLU A 405 -0.35 -10.13 -15.07
CA GLU A 405 0.25 -11.34 -14.50
C GLU A 405 1.35 -11.03 -13.48
N ALA A 406 1.64 -12.03 -12.64
CA ALA A 406 2.61 -11.91 -11.54
C ALA A 406 4.08 -11.99 -12.00
N ASP A 407 4.32 -12.49 -13.21
CA ASP A 407 5.66 -12.60 -13.80
C ASP A 407 5.61 -12.46 -15.32
N THR A 408 6.76 -12.15 -15.91
CA THR A 408 6.96 -12.12 -17.36
C THR A 408 8.36 -12.60 -17.73
N LYS A 409 8.42 -13.39 -18.81
CA LYS A 409 9.69 -13.77 -19.45
C LYS A 409 10.19 -12.69 -20.41
N ASP A 410 9.33 -11.77 -20.82
CA ASP A 410 9.72 -10.66 -21.70
C ASP A 410 10.42 -9.57 -20.88
N LYS A 411 11.70 -9.35 -21.17
CA LYS A 411 12.50 -8.31 -20.53
C LYS A 411 12.03 -6.90 -20.89
N ASN A 412 11.31 -6.71 -21.99
CA ASN A 412 10.76 -5.42 -22.40
C ASN A 412 9.48 -5.03 -21.64
N LEU A 413 8.89 -5.99 -20.91
CA LEU A 413 7.68 -5.82 -20.11
C LEU A 413 7.97 -5.78 -18.60
N GLN A 414 9.23 -5.51 -18.23
CA GLN A 414 9.61 -5.27 -16.85
C GLN A 414 10.75 -4.26 -16.75
N THR A 415 10.78 -3.53 -15.64
CA THR A 415 11.93 -2.72 -15.23
C THR A 415 12.42 -3.29 -13.92
N VAL A 416 13.69 -3.71 -13.86
CA VAL A 416 14.31 -4.34 -12.69
C VAL A 416 15.22 -3.32 -12.01
N PHE A 417 15.15 -3.24 -10.68
CA PHE A 417 16.04 -2.40 -9.87
C PHE A 417 17.47 -2.96 -9.87
N ASP A 418 18.44 -2.08 -10.09
CA ASP A 418 19.88 -2.39 -10.05
C ASP A 418 20.28 -3.75 -10.68
N PRO A 419 19.90 -3.99 -11.95
CA PRO A 419 20.16 -5.27 -12.59
C PRO A 419 21.68 -5.44 -12.80
N PRO A 420 22.25 -6.62 -12.50
CA PRO A 420 23.68 -6.83 -12.69
C PRO A 420 24.03 -6.78 -14.17
N SER A 421 25.01 -5.95 -14.54
CA SER A 421 25.49 -5.86 -15.93
C SER A 421 26.45 -6.99 -16.34
N SER A 422 26.90 -7.81 -15.39
CA SER A 422 27.68 -9.02 -15.65
C SER A 422 27.61 -9.99 -14.46
N VAL A 423 28.00 -11.25 -14.69
CA VAL A 423 28.13 -12.26 -13.61
C VAL A 423 29.10 -11.78 -12.52
N TRP A 424 30.18 -11.10 -12.88
CA TRP A 424 31.11 -10.55 -11.89
C TRP A 424 30.45 -9.48 -11.00
N LYS A 425 29.71 -8.55 -11.62
CA LYS A 425 28.98 -7.53 -10.85
C LYS A 425 27.82 -8.12 -10.06
N GLN A 426 27.26 -9.28 -10.45
CA GLN A 426 26.24 -9.97 -9.66
C GLN A 426 26.71 -10.29 -8.24
N PHE A 427 27.97 -10.70 -8.08
CA PHE A 427 28.55 -11.05 -6.78
C PHE A 427 29.32 -9.90 -6.11
N PHE A 428 30.10 -9.13 -6.87
CA PHE A 428 31.09 -8.18 -6.32
C PHE A 428 30.85 -6.70 -6.66
N GLY A 429 29.81 -6.39 -7.44
CA GLY A 429 29.53 -5.00 -7.82
C GLY A 429 28.98 -4.18 -6.65
N ALA A 430 29.24 -2.87 -6.66
CA ALA A 430 28.49 -1.92 -5.85
C ALA A 430 26.99 -2.10 -6.07
N ARG A 431 26.22 -1.90 -5.00
CA ARG A 431 24.77 -2.13 -4.98
C ARG A 431 24.07 -0.84 -4.63
N LYS A 432 22.94 -0.61 -5.30
CA LYS A 432 22.02 0.46 -4.96
C LYS A 432 21.09 0.04 -3.83
N SER A 433 20.56 1.02 -3.13
CA SER A 433 19.60 0.86 -2.03
C SER A 433 18.26 1.47 -2.42
N LEU A 434 17.18 0.67 -2.46
CA LEU A 434 15.85 1.20 -2.75
C LEU A 434 15.36 2.19 -1.67
N PRO A 435 15.68 2.02 -0.37
CA PRO A 435 15.46 3.04 0.64
C PRO A 435 16.20 4.37 0.40
N ASN A 436 17.35 4.36 -0.28
CA ASN A 436 18.07 5.59 -0.62
C ASN A 436 17.26 6.41 -1.66
N PRO A 437 17.01 7.71 -1.40
CA PRO A 437 16.15 8.52 -2.27
C PRO A 437 16.72 8.73 -3.67
N ASP A 438 18.04 8.87 -3.82
CA ASP A 438 18.66 9.13 -5.13
C ASP A 438 18.62 7.88 -6.02
N ASP A 439 19.04 6.74 -5.46
CA ASP A 439 18.98 5.44 -6.14
C ASP A 439 17.55 5.08 -6.56
N ARG A 440 16.58 5.31 -5.65
CA ARG A 440 15.17 5.06 -5.92
C ARG A 440 14.62 5.98 -7.00
N MET A 441 14.93 7.27 -6.96
CA MET A 441 14.44 8.21 -7.96
C MET A 441 15.04 7.97 -9.35
N GLU A 442 16.28 7.48 -9.44
CA GLU A 442 16.85 7.02 -10.71
C GLU A 442 16.05 5.84 -11.28
N TYR A 443 15.74 4.85 -10.44
CA TYR A 443 14.94 3.69 -10.81
C TYR A 443 13.50 4.05 -11.20
N VAL A 444 12.84 4.91 -10.44
CA VAL A 444 11.50 5.45 -10.75
C VAL A 444 11.51 6.21 -12.07
N GLY A 445 12.56 6.98 -12.34
CA GLY A 445 12.76 7.62 -13.64
C GLY A 445 12.89 6.61 -14.79
N GLN A 446 13.53 5.47 -14.57
CA GLN A 446 13.60 4.38 -15.55
C GLN A 446 12.23 3.74 -15.78
N ILE A 447 11.48 3.46 -14.70
CA ILE A 447 10.11 2.93 -14.78
C ILE A 447 9.22 3.86 -15.61
N ALA A 448 9.31 5.18 -15.40
CA ALA A 448 8.52 6.15 -16.14
C ALA A 448 8.85 6.15 -17.64
N ARG A 449 10.13 6.06 -18.00
CA ARG A 449 10.57 5.96 -19.40
C ARG A 449 10.15 4.67 -20.09
N ASP A 450 10.27 3.54 -19.40
CA ASP A 450 9.87 2.23 -19.94
C ASP A 450 8.36 2.13 -20.11
N PHE A 451 7.60 2.64 -19.14
CA PHE A 451 6.15 2.76 -19.24
C PHE A 451 5.74 3.66 -20.41
N ASP A 452 6.29 4.87 -20.53
CA ASP A 452 5.99 5.79 -21.63
C ASP A 452 6.32 5.17 -23.00
N ARG A 453 7.46 4.48 -23.12
CA ARG A 453 7.82 3.71 -24.32
C ARG A 453 6.77 2.64 -24.66
N LEU A 454 6.30 1.88 -23.67
CA LEU A 454 5.28 0.85 -23.87
C LEU A 454 3.93 1.46 -24.23
N MET A 455 3.53 2.55 -23.60
CA MET A 455 2.29 3.26 -23.96
C MET A 455 2.33 3.87 -25.36
N LYS A 456 3.52 4.22 -25.87
CA LYS A 456 3.70 4.69 -27.26
C LYS A 456 3.67 3.55 -28.26
N ASN A 457 4.37 2.45 -27.97
CA ASN A 457 4.64 1.40 -28.96
C ASN A 457 3.70 0.20 -28.86
N GLN A 458 3.05 0.01 -27.71
CA GLN A 458 2.23 -1.17 -27.37
C GLN A 458 0.96 -0.76 -26.60
N ARG A 459 0.37 0.39 -26.92
CA ARG A 459 -0.79 0.95 -26.20
C ARG A 459 -1.93 -0.06 -25.99
N ALA A 460 -2.35 -0.76 -27.04
CA ALA A 460 -3.46 -1.71 -26.96
C ALA A 460 -3.18 -2.86 -25.98
N TYR A 461 -1.94 -3.33 -25.92
CA TYR A 461 -1.52 -4.32 -24.92
C TYR A 461 -1.60 -3.72 -23.51
N MET A 462 -1.00 -2.55 -23.29
CA MET A 462 -0.99 -1.89 -21.97
C MET A 462 -2.40 -1.60 -21.45
N GLU A 463 -3.28 -1.07 -22.30
CA GLU A 463 -4.69 -0.83 -21.97
C GLU A 463 -5.43 -2.16 -21.69
N GLY A 464 -5.14 -3.22 -22.45
CA GLY A 464 -5.66 -4.56 -22.18
C GLY A 464 -5.25 -5.12 -20.81
N GLU A 465 -4.00 -4.92 -20.40
CA GLU A 465 -3.52 -5.32 -19.08
C GLU A 465 -4.14 -4.48 -17.96
N LEU A 466 -4.31 -3.17 -18.15
CA LEU A 466 -4.99 -2.29 -17.20
C LEU A 466 -6.46 -2.69 -16.99
N LEU A 467 -7.17 -3.08 -18.05
CA LEU A 467 -8.54 -3.60 -17.93
C LEU A 467 -8.60 -4.89 -17.12
N LYS A 468 -7.63 -5.79 -17.29
CA LYS A 468 -7.53 -7.02 -16.46
C LYS A 468 -7.27 -6.67 -14.99
N ILE A 469 -6.37 -5.73 -14.71
CA ILE A 469 -6.11 -5.25 -13.34
C ILE A 469 -7.37 -4.66 -12.72
N ARG A 470 -8.06 -3.77 -13.45
CA ARG A 470 -9.36 -3.19 -13.04
C ARG A 470 -10.37 -4.27 -12.67
N LYS A 471 -10.63 -5.21 -13.57
CA LYS A 471 -11.60 -6.30 -13.35
C LYS A 471 -11.24 -7.19 -12.15
N ARG A 472 -9.95 -7.46 -11.92
CA ARG A 472 -9.49 -8.27 -10.77
C ARG A 472 -9.75 -7.57 -9.44
N GLY A 473 -9.60 -6.25 -9.37
CA GLY A 473 -9.85 -5.49 -8.14
C GLY A 473 -11.32 -5.14 -7.89
N GLU A 474 -12.16 -5.02 -8.93
CA GLU A 474 -13.61 -4.86 -8.77
C GLU A 474 -14.28 -6.10 -8.14
N ASN A 475 -13.73 -7.29 -8.39
CA ASN A 475 -14.16 -8.55 -7.78
C ASN A 475 -13.49 -8.82 -6.42
N ALA A 476 -12.62 -7.93 -5.94
CA ALA A 476 -11.81 -8.17 -4.74
C ALA A 476 -12.62 -7.99 -3.47
#